data_AF-A0A930Z343-F1
#
_entry.id   AF-A0A930Z343-F1
#
_cell.length_a   1.000
_cell.length_b   1.000
_cell.length_c   1.000
_cell.angle_alpha   90.00
_cell.angle_beta   90.00
_cell.angle_gamma   90.00
#
_symmetry.space_group_name_H-M   'P 1'
#
loop_
_entity.id
_entity.type
_entity.pdbx_description
1 polymer ?
#
loop_
_entity_poly.entity_id
_entity_poly.type
_entity_poly.pdbx_seq_one_letter_code
_entity_poly.pdbx_strand_id
1 'polypeptide(L)' 'MPKPTMEILSDDECIALLHQVPVGRIAVTVDALPVIFPINFAIVDDAPG' A
#
# COMPACT_ATOMS: atom_id res chain seq x y z
N MET A 1 -12.99 24.58 -9.78
CA MET A 1 -12.03 23.44 -9.86
C MET A 1 -12.84 22.19 -10.13
N PRO A 2 -12.47 21.33 -11.10
CA PRO A 2 -13.15 20.06 -11.29
C PRO A 2 -13.05 19.22 -10.01
N LYS A 3 -14.12 18.51 -9.68
CA LYS A 3 -14.19 17.66 -8.49
C LYS A 3 -13.31 16.43 -8.75
N PRO A 4 -12.47 15.98 -7.78
CA PRO A 4 -11.69 14.77 -7.98
C PRO A 4 -12.63 13.59 -8.28
N THR A 5 -12.35 12.87 -9.35
CA THR A 5 -13.00 11.58 -9.64
C THR A 5 -12.19 10.48 -8.96
N MET A 6 -12.88 9.54 -8.33
CA MET A 6 -12.28 8.35 -7.77
C MET A 6 -12.41 7.23 -8.80
N GLU A 7 -11.31 6.53 -9.06
CA GLU A 7 -11.25 5.37 -9.95
C GLU A 7 -10.86 4.14 -9.14
N ILE A 8 -11.47 3.00 -9.46
CA ILE A 8 -11.06 1.70 -8.93
C ILE A 8 -10.00 1.17 -9.89
N LEU A 9 -8.79 0.95 -9.37
CA LEU A 9 -7.68 0.37 -10.12
C LEU A 9 -7.77 -1.16 -10.10
N SER A 10 -7.22 -1.79 -11.13
CA SER A 10 -6.95 -3.23 -11.12
C SER A 10 -5.84 -3.58 -10.11
N ASP A 11 -5.74 -4.86 -9.76
CA ASP A 11 -4.69 -5.36 -8.85
C ASP A 11 -3.29 -5.08 -9.42
N ASP A 12 -3.08 -5.31 -10.72
CA ASP A 12 -1.79 -5.07 -11.39
C ASP A 12 -1.38 -3.59 -11.32
N GLU A 13 -2.33 -2.68 -11.54
CA GLU A 13 -2.10 -1.24 -11.41
C GLU A 13 -1.77 -0.85 -9.97
N CYS A 14 -2.46 -1.44 -8.99
CA CYS A 14 -2.17 -1.20 -7.57
C CYS A 14 -0.75 -1.66 -7.20
N ILE A 15 -0.38 -2.87 -7.60
CA ILE A 15 0.97 -3.41 -7.35
C ILE A 15 2.03 -2.55 -8.04
N ALA A 16 1.80 -2.14 -9.30
CA ALA A 16 2.72 -1.27 -10.03
C ALA A 16 2.92 0.09 -9.34
N LEU A 17 1.91 0.64 -8.67
CA LEU A 17 2.05 1.85 -7.86
C LEU A 17 2.85 1.60 -6.57
N LEU A 18 2.65 0.46 -5.91
CA LEU A 18 3.41 0.08 -4.71
C LEU A 18 4.91 -0.05 -5.00
N HIS A 19 5.30 -0.57 -6.16
CA HIS A 19 6.71 -0.64 -6.58
C HIS A 19 7.39 0.74 -6.73
N GLN A 20 6.64 1.83 -6.88
CA GLN A 20 7.19 3.17 -7.13
C GLN A 20 7.59 3.92 -5.85
N VAL A 21 7.22 3.43 -4.67
CA VAL A 21 7.46 4.11 -3.39
C VAL A 21 8.24 3.23 -2.42
N PRO A 22 9.30 3.73 -1.76
CA PRO A 22 10.13 2.92 -0.87
C PRO A 22 9.57 2.82 0.56
N VAL A 23 8.57 3.64 0.91
CA VAL A 23 8.02 3.75 2.28
C VAL A 23 6.51 3.51 2.28
N GLY A 24 6.09 2.54 3.09
CA GLY A 24 4.70 2.15 3.33
C GLY A 24 4.21 2.60 4.71
N ARG A 25 2.94 2.34 4.99
CA ARG A 25 2.31 2.58 6.30
C ARG A 25 1.73 1.28 6.79
N ILE A 26 2.15 0.83 7.98
CA ILE A 26 1.57 -0.33 8.63
C ILE A 26 0.63 0.13 9.75
N ALA A 27 -0.64 -0.27 9.65
CA ALA A 27 -1.61 -0.06 10.70
C ALA A 27 -1.64 -1.30 11.60
N VAL A 28 -1.44 -1.09 12.90
CA VAL A 28 -1.48 -2.13 13.92
C VAL A 28 -2.39 -1.71 15.06
N THR A 29 -2.83 -2.68 15.87
CA THR A 29 -3.56 -2.40 17.10
C THR A 29 -2.60 -2.51 18.29
N VAL A 30 -2.54 -1.48 19.13
CA VAL A 30 -1.77 -1.45 20.38
C VAL A 30 -2.75 -1.06 21.49
N ASP A 31 -2.89 -1.87 22.54
CA ASP A 31 -3.82 -1.63 23.64
C ASP A 31 -5.25 -1.30 23.17
N ALA A 32 -5.73 -2.03 22.17
CA ALA A 32 -7.03 -1.83 21.51
C ALA A 32 -7.18 -0.51 20.72
N LEU A 33 -6.12 0.27 20.53
CA LEU A 33 -6.10 1.50 19.73
C LEU A 33 -5.36 1.31 18.40
N PRO A 34 -5.83 1.91 17.29
CA PRO A 34 -5.12 1.88 16.02
C PRO A 34 -3.90 2.80 16.04
N VAL A 35 -2.75 2.28 15.65
CA VAL A 35 -1.49 3.02 15.51
C VAL A 35 -0.91 2.77 14.12
N ILE A 36 -0.39 3.83 13.49
CA ILE A 36 0.17 3.77 12.13
C ILE A 36 1.66 4.13 12.17
N PHE A 37 2.51 3.22 11.68
CA PHE A 37 3.96 3.44 11.60
C PHE A 37 4.42 3.52 10.14
N PRO A 38 5.41 4.38 9.80
CA PRO A 38 6.10 4.32 8.52
C PRO A 38 7.08 3.15 8.51
N ILE A 39 7.15 2.42 7.39
CA ILE A 39 8.07 1.29 7.22
C ILE A 39 8.71 1.33 5.84
N ASN A 40 9.94 0.82 5.73
CA ASN A 40 10.48 0.42 4.44
C ASN A 40 9.82 -0.92 4.04
N PHE A 41 9.49 -1.09 2.76
CA PHE A 41 8.89 -2.34 2.26
C PHE A 41 9.35 -2.64 0.82
N ALA A 42 9.11 -3.87 0.38
CA ALA A 42 9.28 -4.30 -1.00
C ALA A 42 8.16 -5.30 -1.36
N ILE A 43 7.73 -5.30 -2.62
CA ILE A 43 6.87 -6.35 -3.17
C ILE A 43 7.78 -7.45 -3.73
N VAL A 44 7.45 -8.69 -3.42
CA VAL A 44 8.16 -9.89 -3.86
C VAL A 44 7.21 -10.69 -4.72
N ASP A 45 7.62 -11.00 -5.94
CA ASP A 45 6.88 -11.93 -6.79
C ASP A 45 6.97 -13.33 -6.18
N ASP A 46 5.88 -14.08 -6.23
CA ASP A 46 5.88 -15.47 -5.77
C ASP A 46 6.81 -16.28 -6.70
N ALA A 47 7.87 -16.87 -6.14
CA ALA A 47 8.75 -17.71 -6.93
C ALA A 47 7.97 -18.96 -7.37
N PRO A 48 8.11 -19.43 -8.63
CA PRO A 48 7.54 -20.73 -8.98
C PRO A 48 8.20 -21.79 -8.08
N GLY A 49 7.37 -22.47 -7.28
CA GLY A 49 7.77 -23.59 -6.43
C GLY A 49 8.26 -24.81 -7.19
#